data_AF-A0A1Y1RSL0-F1
#
_entry.id   AF-A0A1Y1RSL0-F1
#
_cell.length_a   1.000
_cell.length_b   1.000
_cell.length_c   1.000
_cell.angle_alpha   90.00
_cell.angle_beta   90.00
_cell.angle_gamma   90.00
#
_symmetry.space_group_name_H-M   'P 1'
#
loop_
_entity.id
_entity.type
_entity.pdbx_description
1 polymer ?
#
loop_
_entity_poly.entity_id
_entity_poly.type
_entity_poly.pdbx_seq_one_letter_code
_entity_poly.pdbx_strand_id
1 'polypeptide(L)'
;MNPLVKIAGTAASLGGVALANKVLAASWTKITGNEPPANNPDTDERWRDIILWSLISGLVGTIIKVSITRAQYKIEAKSGSGSQAEV
;
A
#
# COMPACT_ATOMS: atom_id res chain seq x y z
N MET A 1 -0.91 17.18 17.75
CA MET A 1 0.15 16.67 16.83
C MET A 1 0.54 17.78 15.87
N ASN A 2 1.83 18.06 15.69
CA ASN A 2 2.29 19.11 14.76
C ASN A 2 1.85 18.82 13.31
N PRO A 3 1.36 19.82 12.56
CA PRO A 3 0.92 19.65 11.17
C PRO A 3 2.05 19.14 10.26
N LEU A 4 3.31 19.50 10.54
CA LEU A 4 4.49 19.00 9.85
C LEU A 4 4.64 17.47 9.94
N VAL A 5 4.33 16.87 11.09
CA VAL A 5 4.40 15.41 11.29
C VAL A 5 3.31 14.70 10.49
N LYS A 6 2.11 15.30 10.40
CA LYS A 6 1.04 14.77 9.54
C LYS A 6 1.43 14.78 8.07
N ILE A 7 1.97 15.91 7.59
CA ILE A 7 2.40 16.05 6.18
C ILE A 7 3.53 15.07 5.86
N ALA A 8 4.54 14.97 6.73
CA ALA A 8 5.63 14.01 6.56
C ALA A 8 5.13 12.55 6.54
N GLY A 9 4.20 12.20 7.43
CA GLY A 9 3.57 10.87 7.44
C GLY A 9 2.78 10.57 6.18
N THR A 10 2.02 11.54 5.66
CA THR A 10 1.31 11.41 4.38
C THR A 10 2.28 11.24 3.21
N ALA A 11 3.32 12.08 3.12
CA ALA A 11 4.32 11.99 2.07
C ALA A 11 5.07 10.65 2.08
N ALA A 12 5.46 10.17 3.25
CA ALA A 12 6.08 8.85 3.40
C ALA A 12 5.14 7.72 2.97
N SER A 13 3.85 7.82 3.30
CA SER A 13 2.84 6.84 2.89
C SER A 13 2.67 6.82 1.37
N LEU A 14 2.60 7.98 0.72
CA LEU A 14 2.52 8.08 -0.73
C LEU A 14 3.78 7.51 -1.42
N GLY A 15 4.97 7.80 -0.88
CA GLY A 15 6.23 7.24 -1.38
C GLY A 15 6.28 5.72 -1.26
N GLY A 16 5.83 5.16 -0.14
CA GLY A 16 5.76 3.71 0.05
C GLY A 16 4.80 3.04 -0.93
N VAL A 17 3.63 3.64 -1.16
CA VAL A 17 2.64 3.14 -2.14
C VAL A 17 3.19 3.20 -3.56
N ALA A 18 3.87 4.30 -3.94
CA ALA A 18 4.49 4.42 -5.26
C ALA A 18 5.56 3.34 -5.49
N LEU A 19 6.39 3.05 -4.48
CA LEU A 19 7.41 2.01 -4.56
C LEU A 19 6.79 0.61 -4.65
N ALA A 20 5.74 0.34 -3.87
CA ALA A 20 5.00 -0.92 -3.93
C ALA A 20 4.38 -1.14 -5.32
N ASN A 21 3.75 -0.12 -5.90
CA ASN A 21 3.21 -0.19 -7.26
C ASN A 21 4.30 -0.48 -8.30
N LYS A 22 5.47 0.15 -8.18
CA LYS A 22 6.59 -0.09 -9.10
C LYS A 22 7.10 -1.53 -9.03
N VAL A 23 7.23 -2.09 -7.83
CA VAL A 23 7.64 -3.49 -7.63
C VAL A 23 6.57 -4.44 -8.17
N LEU A 24 5.29 -4.14 -7.92
CA LEU A 24 4.18 -4.95 -8.40
C LEU A 24 4.12 -4.96 -9.93
N ALA A 25 4.25 -3.78 -10.56
CA ALA A 25 4.29 -3.62 -12.00
C ALA A 25 5.46 -4.38 -12.63
N ALA A 26 6.67 -4.22 -12.09
CA ALA A 26 7.85 -4.93 -12.58
C ALA A 26 7.70 -6.45 -12.45
N SER A 27 7.09 -6.93 -11.36
CA SER A 27 6.83 -8.35 -11.14
C SER A 27 5.82 -8.90 -12.13
N TRP A 28 4.77 -8.13 -12.42
CA TRP A 28 3.76 -8.48 -13.41
C TRP A 28 4.36 -8.61 -14.80
N THR A 29 5.11 -7.62 -15.26
CA THR A 29 5.76 -7.66 -16.58
C THR A 29 6.78 -8.79 -16.67
N LYS A 30 7.51 -9.07 -15.59
CA LYS A 30 8.44 -10.19 -15.55
C LYS A 30 7.76 -11.56 -15.71
N ILE A 31 6.54 -11.73 -15.20
CA ILE A 31 5.81 -13.00 -15.23
C ILE A 31 4.97 -13.15 -16.50
N THR A 32 4.27 -12.09 -16.88
CA THR A 32 3.31 -12.11 -17.99
C THR A 32 3.92 -11.72 -19.34
N GLY A 33 5.05 -11.01 -19.32
CA GLY A 33 5.66 -10.42 -20.51
C GLY A 33 4.97 -9.13 -20.98
N ASN A 34 3.85 -8.73 -20.36
CA ASN A 34 3.04 -7.59 -20.76
C ASN A 34 3.12 -6.46 -19.72
N GLU A 35 2.77 -5.24 -20.13
CA GLU A 35 2.56 -4.18 -19.17
C GLU A 35 1.37 -4.51 -18.25
N PRO A 36 1.37 -4.00 -17.01
CA PRO A 36 0.22 -4.16 -16.12
C PRO A 36 -1.03 -3.52 -16.73
N PRO A 37 -2.21 -4.13 -16.57
CA PRO A 37 -3.48 -3.61 -17.09
C PRO A 37 -3.79 -2.15 -16.76
N ALA A 38 -3.34 -1.67 -15.59
CA ALA A 38 -3.54 -0.27 -15.21
C ALA A 38 -2.73 0.74 -16.04
N ASN A 39 -1.69 0.28 -16.75
CA ASN A 39 -0.78 1.12 -17.52
C ASN A 39 -0.81 0.79 -19.02
N ASN A 40 -1.54 -0.26 -19.43
CA ASN A 40 -1.56 -0.70 -20.81
C ASN A 40 -2.40 0.26 -21.67
N PRO A 41 -1.84 0.86 -22.73
CA PRO A 41 -2.59 1.73 -23.64
C PRO A 41 -3.54 0.96 -24.58
N ASP A 42 -3.36 -0.36 -24.70
CA ASP A 42 -4.16 -1.19 -25.59
C ASP A 42 -5.50 -1.56 -24.97
N THR A 43 -6.59 -1.18 -25.64
CA THR A 43 -7.97 -1.48 -25.20
C THR A 43 -8.39 -2.93 -25.41
N ASP A 44 -7.61 -3.71 -26.17
CA ASP A 44 -7.89 -5.12 -26.50
C ASP A 44 -7.18 -6.09 -25.54
N GLU A 45 -7.09 -5.68 -24.28
CA GLU A 45 -6.41 -6.43 -23.24
C GLU A 45 -7.25 -7.63 -22.79
N ARG A 46 -6.57 -8.74 -22.50
CA ARG A 46 -7.26 -9.98 -22.12
C ARG A 46 -7.98 -9.75 -20.80
N TRP A 47 -9.30 -9.94 -20.79
CA TRP A 47 -10.13 -9.85 -19.56
C TRP A 47 -9.58 -10.64 -18.37
N ARG A 48 -8.93 -11.78 -18.62
CA ARG A 48 -8.27 -12.57 -17.56
C ARG A 48 -7.16 -11.79 -16.85
N ASP A 49 -6.38 -11.04 -17.60
CA ASP A 49 -5.24 -10.28 -17.10
C ASP A 49 -5.73 -9.07 -16.28
N ILE A 50 -6.78 -8.38 -16.76
CA ILE A 50 -7.47 -7.31 -16.03
C ILE A 50 -8.02 -7.80 -14.68
N ILE A 51 -8.72 -8.95 -14.69
CA ILE A 51 -9.31 -9.52 -13.46
C ILE A 51 -8.21 -9.92 -12.48
N LEU A 52 -7.18 -10.64 -12.95
CA LEU A 52 -6.06 -11.06 -12.11
C LEU A 52 -5.32 -9.87 -11.52
N TRP A 53 -5.01 -8.85 -12.33
CA TRP A 53 -4.37 -7.63 -11.88
C TRP A 53 -5.19 -6.91 -10.81
N SER A 54 -6.51 -6.80 -11.03
CA SER A 54 -7.43 -6.16 -10.10
C SER A 54 -7.48 -6.88 -8.75
N LEU A 55 -7.52 -8.22 -8.78
CA LEU A 55 -7.51 -9.05 -7.57
C LEU A 55 -6.20 -8.90 -6.79
N ILE A 56 -5.06 -8.97 -7.48
CA ILE A 56 -3.74 -8.86 -6.83
C ILE A 56 -3.55 -7.45 -6.25
N SER A 57 -3.86 -6.41 -7.02
CA SER A 57 -3.74 -5.01 -6.57
C SER A 57 -4.67 -4.72 -5.39
N GLY A 58 -5.92 -5.21 -5.44
CA GLY A 58 -6.87 -5.09 -4.33
C GLY A 58 -6.41 -5.81 -3.06
N LEU A 59 -5.83 -7.01 -3.21
CA LEU A 59 -5.26 -7.77 -2.10
C LEU A 59 -4.09 -7.01 -1.44
N VAL A 60 -3.14 -6.52 -2.25
CA VAL A 60 -1.99 -5.74 -1.77
C VAL A 60 -2.46 -4.49 -1.02
N GLY A 61 -3.41 -3.73 -1.58
CA GLY A 61 -3.97 -2.55 -0.92
C GLY A 61 -4.63 -2.88 0.43
N THR A 62 -5.34 -4.00 0.50
CA THR A 62 -5.97 -4.47 1.75
C THR A 62 -4.92 -4.85 2.80
N ILE A 63 -3.85 -5.55 2.42
CA ILE A 63 -2.75 -5.91 3.33
C ILE A 63 -2.07 -4.66 3.88
N ILE A 64 -1.79 -3.67 3.03
CA ILE A 64 -1.20 -2.38 3.46
C ILE A 64 -2.13 -1.69 4.47
N LYS A 65 -3.42 -1.57 4.16
CA LYS A 65 -4.41 -0.95 5.03
C LYS A 65 -4.45 -1.63 6.40
N VAL A 66 -4.58 -2.96 6.43
CA VAL A 66 -4.63 -3.74 7.69
C VAL A 66 -3.32 -3.58 8.47
N SER A 67 -2.18 -3.55 7.79
CA SER A 67 -0.86 -3.39 8.44
C SER A 67 -0.72 -2.02 9.11
N ILE A 68 -1.13 -0.95 8.43
CA ILE A 68 -1.13 0.41 8.98
C ILE A 68 -2.06 0.48 10.20
N THR A 69 -3.29 0.00 10.07
CA THR A 69 -4.26 -0.02 11.17
C THR A 69 -3.71 -0.79 12.38
N ARG A 70 -3.09 -1.96 12.17
CA ARG A 70 -2.45 -2.72 13.25
C ARG A 70 -1.26 -2.01 13.88
N ALA A 71 -0.45 -1.32 13.08
CA ALA A 71 0.69 -0.55 13.58
C ALA A 71 0.21 0.62 14.48
N GLN A 72 -0.85 1.31 14.07
CA GLN A 72 -1.47 2.37 14.87
C GLN A 72 -1.94 1.86 16.23
N TYR A 73 -2.68 0.75 16.26
CA TYR A 73 -3.13 0.15 17.53
C TYR A 73 -1.97 -0.23 18.46
N LYS A 74 -0.85 -0.74 17.93
CA LYS A 74 0.33 -1.06 18.74
C LYS A 74 1.00 0.19 19.32
N ILE A 75 1.05 1.28 18.55
CA ILE A 75 1.61 2.55 19.00
C ILE A 75 0.72 3.13 20.10
N GLU A 76 -0.60 3.14 19.89
CA GLU A 76 -1.59 3.62 20.86
C GLU A 76 -1.54 2.83 22.18
N ALA A 77 -1.50 1.49 22.10
CA ALA A 77 -1.37 0.62 23.27
C ALA A 77 -0.06 0.86 24.04
N LYS A 78 1.05 1.09 23.33
CA LYS A 78 2.35 1.38 23.96
C LYS A 78 2.34 2.76 24.62
N SER A 79 1.71 3.76 24.00
CA SER A 79 1.55 5.10 24.58
C SER A 79 0.58 5.14 25.77
N GLY A 80 -0.44 4.27 25.82
CA GLY A 80 -1.35 4.15 26.96
C GLY A 80 -0.72 3.51 28.20
N SER A 81 0.27 2.63 28.03
CA SER A 81 1.01 2.00 29.14
C SER A 81 2.05 2.92 29.79
N GLY A 82 2.60 3.89 29.06
CA GLY A 82 3.57 4.86 29.59
C GLY A 82 2.93 5.92 30.50
N SER A 83 1.66 6.25 30.28
CA SER A 83 0.94 7.25 31.07
C SER A 83 0.44 6.75 32.44
N GLN A 84 0.38 5.42 32.66
CA GLN A 84 0.02 4.84 33.96
C GLN A 84 1.23 4.53 34.86
N ALA A 85 2.46 4.57 34.32
CA ALA A 85 3.69 4.42 35.11
C ALA A 85 4.22 5.78 35.63
N GLU A 86 3.53 6.88 35.32
CA GLU A 86 3.83 8.24 35.78
C GLU A 86 2.60 8.80 36.51
N VAL A 87 2.20 8.15 37.62
CA VAL A 87 1.36 8.71 38.71
C VAL A 87 1.79 8.14 40.05
#